data_AF-A0A8H7WVQ3-F1
#
_entry.id   AF-A0A8H7WVQ3-F1
#
_cell.length_a   1.000
_cell.length_b   1.000
_cell.length_c   1.000
_cell.angle_alpha   90.00
_cell.angle_beta   90.00
_cell.angle_gamma   90.00
#
_symmetry.space_group_name_H-M   'P 1'
#
loop_
_entity.id
_entity.type
_entity.pdbx_description
1 polymer ?
#
loop_
_entity_poly.entity_id
_entity_poly.type
_entity_poly.pdbx_seq_one_letter_code
_entity_poly.pdbx_strand_id
1 'polypeptide(L)'
;MGDTREDFDNLVWDRNDEEWEKTQPKMQQRSTIQLVEKLATEKFGCPTNWIAPINIGGYNIVYRLRVQSYSSDIIIRRPIRCYAQFPEKKTSIEAATTRYIEKKTKIPIASVLFHGQTPELGHYLIIKYIKHQHSMSTALNATNNDTDKTFVLDPNISDDFLEDLYTKVASSLLGLSQHTFSRIRSLVQSNDGSYSVATRPITRNMNNMLQLAGIPPSILPPRDKTYETANEYYTELANMHLAQLAFQQNDLIISSNDCRNKYVACKIFRRLAKEGKLSTFGFKEDNWSAKSLSKTLRTIPSPAPPNTGSFRLYCDDLRAGNILLDDFNDIAAIIDWEFTYAAPS
;
A
#
# COMPACT_ATOMS: atom_id res chain seq x y z
N MET A 1 -4.38 3.25 17.74
CA MET A 1 -3.31 3.97 16.99
C MET A 1 -2.01 4.01 17.80
N GLY A 2 -1.48 2.86 18.21
CA GLY A 2 -0.17 2.71 18.86
C GLY A 2 0.76 1.91 17.94
N ASP A 3 2.07 2.10 18.05
CA ASP A 3 3.17 1.40 17.33
C ASP A 3 3.56 1.86 15.92
N THR A 4 3.11 3.02 15.44
CA THR A 4 3.73 3.68 14.25
C THR A 4 4.42 5.01 14.58
N ARG A 5 4.47 5.35 15.88
CA ARG A 5 4.95 6.64 16.42
C ARG A 5 6.46 6.71 16.65
N GLU A 6 7.18 5.58 16.69
CA GLU A 6 8.48 5.56 17.39
C GLU A 6 9.71 6.07 16.63
N ASP A 7 9.63 6.44 15.34
CA ASP A 7 10.84 6.81 14.58
C ASP A 7 10.70 8.03 13.63
N PHE A 8 9.57 8.73 13.69
CA PHE A 8 9.29 9.88 12.82
C PHE A 8 9.26 11.21 13.57
N ASP A 9 9.20 12.32 12.82
CA ASP A 9 9.32 13.67 13.37
C ASP A 9 8.01 14.07 14.06
N ASN A 10 8.04 14.19 15.40
CA ASN A 10 6.85 14.47 16.19
C ASN A 10 6.23 15.83 15.86
N LEU A 11 7.05 16.83 15.50
CA LEU A 11 6.53 18.14 15.10
C LEU A 11 5.85 18.09 13.73
N VAL A 12 6.35 17.28 12.80
CA VAL A 12 5.66 17.02 11.54
C VAL A 12 4.34 16.28 11.80
N TRP A 13 4.35 15.32 12.72
CA TRP A 13 3.15 14.60 13.13
C TRP A 13 2.09 15.55 13.69
N ASP A 14 2.43 16.38 14.69
CA ASP A 14 1.50 17.33 15.32
C ASP A 14 0.83 18.23 14.28
N ARG A 15 1.60 18.71 13.29
CA ARG A 15 1.03 19.50 12.18
C ARG A 15 0.03 18.70 11.33
N ASN A 16 0.28 17.41 11.09
CA ASN A 16 -0.67 16.58 10.37
C ASN A 16 -1.95 16.35 11.17
N ASP A 17 -1.83 16.16 12.49
CA ASP A 17 -2.96 15.99 13.40
C ASP A 17 -3.80 17.28 13.46
N GLU A 18 -3.16 18.44 13.61
CA GLU A 18 -3.84 19.75 13.55
C GLU A 18 -4.56 19.97 12.21
N GLU A 19 -3.93 19.63 11.08
CA GLU A 19 -4.55 19.73 9.77
C GLU A 19 -5.68 18.72 9.58
N TRP A 20 -5.56 17.54 10.17
CA TRP A 20 -6.60 16.53 10.19
C TRP A 20 -7.81 16.97 11.00
N GLU A 21 -7.61 17.51 12.21
CA GLU A 21 -8.67 18.06 13.07
C GLU A 21 -9.48 19.17 12.34
N LYS A 22 -8.82 19.98 11.52
CA LYS A 22 -9.48 21.01 10.69
C LYS A 22 -10.20 20.43 9.48
N THR A 23 -9.70 19.34 8.91
CA THR A 23 -10.14 18.78 7.62
C THR A 23 -11.24 17.73 7.79
N GLN A 24 -11.14 16.87 8.79
CA GLN A 24 -12.08 15.78 9.05
C GLN A 24 -13.53 16.27 9.14
N PRO A 25 -13.87 17.31 9.93
CA PRO A 25 -15.26 17.75 10.03
C PRO A 25 -15.80 18.22 8.68
N LYS A 26 -14.99 18.94 7.90
CA LYS A 26 -15.37 19.43 6.56
C LYS A 26 -15.67 18.29 5.59
N MET A 27 -14.92 17.19 5.66
CA MET A 27 -15.15 16.02 4.81
C MET A 27 -16.43 15.24 5.20
N GLN A 28 -16.90 15.39 6.43
CA GLN A 28 -18.13 14.77 6.94
C GLN A 28 -19.35 15.69 6.85
N GLN A 29 -19.18 16.97 6.51
CA GLN A 29 -20.28 17.91 6.34
C GLN A 29 -21.27 17.44 5.27
N ARG A 30 -22.55 17.74 5.50
CA ARG A 30 -23.63 17.39 4.58
C ARG A 30 -23.42 17.95 3.17
N SER A 31 -22.85 19.15 3.04
CA SER A 31 -22.49 19.76 1.76
C SER A 31 -21.47 18.91 0.97
N THR A 32 -20.44 18.38 1.64
CA THR A 32 -19.47 17.48 1.01
C THR A 32 -20.11 16.16 0.61
N ILE A 33 -20.99 15.59 1.44
CA ILE A 33 -21.74 14.36 1.12
C ILE A 33 -22.62 14.59 -0.12
N GLN A 34 -23.31 15.73 -0.21
CA GLN A 34 -24.12 16.09 -1.39
C GLN A 34 -23.26 16.22 -2.66
N LEU A 35 -22.03 16.73 -2.57
CA LEU A 35 -21.11 16.74 -3.71
C LEU A 35 -20.71 15.33 -4.13
N VAL A 36 -20.48 14.42 -3.19
CA VAL A 36 -20.17 13.01 -3.47
C VAL A 36 -21.37 12.30 -4.12
N GLU A 37 -22.58 12.53 -3.62
CA GLU A 37 -23.82 12.03 -4.25
C GLU A 37 -24.03 12.60 -5.65
N LYS A 38 -23.76 13.89 -5.85
CA LYS A 38 -23.82 14.55 -7.16
C LYS A 38 -22.83 13.91 -8.13
N LEU A 39 -21.57 13.73 -7.72
CA LEU A 39 -20.55 13.05 -8.52
C LEU A 39 -21.01 11.65 -8.95
N ALA A 40 -21.54 10.86 -8.02
CA ALA A 40 -22.04 9.53 -8.34
C ALA A 40 -23.25 9.59 -9.29
N THR A 41 -24.20 10.48 -9.02
CA THR A 41 -25.38 10.67 -9.86
C THR A 41 -25.00 11.03 -11.29
N GLU A 42 -24.01 11.90 -11.49
CA GLU A 42 -23.50 12.27 -12.80
C GLU A 42 -22.82 11.09 -13.52
N LYS A 43 -22.05 10.25 -12.80
CA LYS A 43 -21.35 9.10 -13.40
C LYS A 43 -22.29 7.96 -13.79
N PHE A 44 -23.35 7.74 -13.02
CA PHE A 44 -24.29 6.63 -13.25
C PHE A 44 -25.57 7.05 -13.96
N GLY A 45 -25.82 8.35 -14.14
CA GLY A 45 -27.01 8.88 -14.80
C GLY A 45 -28.32 8.65 -14.04
N CYS A 46 -28.26 8.32 -12.74
CA CYS A 46 -29.42 8.08 -11.91
C CYS A 46 -29.18 8.53 -10.46
N PRO A 47 -30.24 8.79 -9.68
CA PRO A 47 -30.11 9.21 -8.29
C PRO A 47 -29.31 8.21 -7.45
N THR A 48 -28.42 8.74 -6.60
CA THR A 48 -27.63 7.97 -5.64
C THR A 48 -27.83 8.50 -4.24
N ASN A 49 -27.85 7.61 -3.25
CA ASN A 49 -28.01 7.98 -1.85
C ASN A 49 -26.84 7.47 -1.01
N TRP A 50 -26.24 8.33 -0.21
CA TRP A 50 -25.23 7.94 0.76
C TRP A 50 -25.82 7.05 1.86
N ILE A 51 -25.04 6.03 2.24
CA ILE A 51 -25.30 5.11 3.33
C ILE A 51 -24.28 5.39 4.43
N ALA A 52 -24.77 5.78 5.60
CA ALA A 52 -23.95 5.96 6.79
C ALA A 52 -23.41 4.62 7.34
N PRO A 53 -22.26 4.63 8.06
CA PRO A 53 -21.40 5.78 8.34
C PRO A 53 -20.37 6.07 7.23
N ILE A 54 -19.66 7.20 7.36
CA ILE A 54 -18.42 7.44 6.62
C ILE A 54 -17.31 6.62 7.28
N ASN A 55 -16.51 5.91 6.49
CA ASN A 55 -15.34 5.20 6.99
C ASN A 55 -14.07 6.01 6.69
N ILE A 56 -13.14 6.03 7.63
CA ILE A 56 -11.87 6.76 7.50
C ILE A 56 -10.76 5.73 7.62
N GLY A 57 -10.04 5.52 6.52
CA GLY A 57 -8.83 4.70 6.48
C GLY A 57 -7.58 5.55 6.69
N GLY A 58 -6.41 4.90 6.64
CA GLY A 58 -5.12 5.57 6.86
C GLY A 58 -4.78 6.65 5.82
N TYR A 59 -5.23 6.49 4.57
CA TYR A 59 -4.95 7.46 3.49
C TYR A 59 -6.19 7.99 2.79
N ASN A 60 -7.36 7.38 3.02
CA ASN A 60 -8.57 7.63 2.24
C ASN A 60 -9.79 7.79 3.16
N ILE A 61 -10.66 8.74 2.83
CA ILE A 61 -12.03 8.80 3.33
C ILE A 61 -12.95 8.07 2.37
N VAL A 62 -13.90 7.32 2.90
CA VAL A 62 -14.65 6.30 2.17
C VAL A 62 -16.15 6.50 2.38
N TYR A 63 -16.86 6.73 1.29
CA TYR A 63 -18.32 6.92 1.26
C TYR A 63 -18.98 5.72 0.58
N ARG A 64 -19.94 5.08 1.25
CA ARG A 64 -20.78 4.04 0.65
C ARG A 64 -22.05 4.66 0.09
N LEU A 65 -22.37 4.38 -1.16
CA LEU A 65 -23.57 4.92 -1.81
C LEU A 65 -24.39 3.79 -2.43
N ARG A 66 -25.72 3.91 -2.35
CA ARG A 66 -26.66 3.11 -3.12
C ARG A 66 -26.96 3.78 -4.44
N VAL A 67 -26.88 3.03 -5.52
CA VAL A 67 -27.21 3.48 -6.88
C VAL A 67 -28.41 2.68 -7.35
N GLN A 68 -29.51 3.35 -7.73
CA GLN A 68 -30.77 2.66 -8.06
C GLN A 68 -30.66 1.74 -9.29
N SER A 69 -29.85 2.13 -10.28
CA SER A 69 -29.68 1.37 -11.53
C SER A 69 -28.61 0.29 -11.45
N TYR A 70 -27.90 0.15 -10.33
CA TYR A 70 -26.77 -0.75 -10.19
C TYR A 70 -27.06 -1.81 -9.13
N SER A 71 -26.72 -3.06 -9.43
CA SER A 71 -27.07 -4.22 -8.59
C SER A 71 -26.30 -4.30 -7.26
N SER A 72 -25.33 -3.42 -7.05
CA SER A 72 -24.54 -3.35 -5.82
C SER A 72 -24.42 -1.90 -5.36
N ASP A 73 -24.14 -1.72 -4.08
CA ASP A 73 -23.68 -0.42 -3.61
C ASP A 73 -22.31 -0.11 -4.24
N ILE A 74 -21.90 1.15 -4.19
CA ILE A 74 -20.58 1.60 -4.63
C ILE A 74 -19.84 2.21 -3.45
N ILE A 75 -18.52 2.23 -3.57
CA ILE A 75 -17.65 2.93 -2.65
C ILE A 75 -16.93 4.03 -3.40
N ILE A 76 -17.03 5.26 -2.90
CA ILE A 76 -16.23 6.39 -3.35
C ILE A 76 -15.13 6.63 -2.33
N ARG A 77 -13.88 6.37 -2.74
CA ARG A 77 -12.66 6.63 -1.96
C ARG A 77 -12.07 7.95 -2.41
N ARG A 78 -11.71 8.81 -1.45
CA ARG A 78 -11.02 10.07 -1.69
C ARG A 78 -9.74 10.14 -0.86
N PRO A 79 -8.58 10.45 -1.45
CA PRO A 79 -7.36 10.68 -0.68
C PRO A 79 -7.53 11.81 0.34
N ILE A 80 -7.11 11.56 1.58
CA ILE A 80 -7.06 12.57 2.64
C ILE A 80 -5.80 13.41 2.43
N ARG A 81 -5.96 14.72 2.22
CA ARG A 81 -4.87 15.60 1.78
C ARG A 81 -3.66 15.63 2.72
N CYS A 82 -3.86 15.60 4.03
CA CYS A 82 -2.77 15.58 5.01
C CYS A 82 -2.06 14.23 5.10
N TYR A 83 -2.70 13.12 4.68
CA TYR A 83 -2.12 11.78 4.79
C TYR A 83 -1.57 11.25 3.47
N ALA A 84 -2.29 11.47 2.38
CA ALA A 84 -1.93 11.00 1.05
C ALA A 84 -1.14 12.07 0.28
N GLN A 85 0.18 11.92 0.24
CA GLN A 85 1.11 12.89 -0.36
C GLN A 85 1.23 12.75 -1.90
N PHE A 86 0.60 11.72 -2.48
CA PHE A 86 0.55 11.47 -3.93
C PHE A 86 -0.88 11.17 -4.43
N PRO A 87 -1.87 12.06 -4.24
CA PRO A 87 -3.28 11.74 -4.49
C PRO A 87 -3.57 11.34 -5.96
N GLU A 88 -2.97 12.04 -6.93
CA GLU A 88 -3.12 11.72 -8.35
C GLU A 88 -2.55 10.33 -8.69
N LYS A 89 -1.31 10.09 -8.28
CA LYS A 89 -0.58 8.88 -8.64
C LYS A 89 -1.14 7.65 -7.93
N LYS A 90 -1.44 7.73 -6.63
CA LYS A 90 -2.01 6.61 -5.87
C LYS A 90 -3.34 6.15 -6.49
N THR A 91 -4.21 7.10 -6.84
CA THR A 91 -5.51 6.82 -7.46
C THR A 91 -5.34 6.20 -8.85
N SER A 92 -4.41 6.72 -9.65
CA SER A 92 -4.15 6.19 -11.00
C SER A 92 -3.51 4.79 -10.96
N ILE A 93 -2.56 4.56 -10.04
CA ILE A 93 -1.90 3.27 -9.84
C ILE A 93 -2.89 2.23 -9.33
N GLU A 94 -3.73 2.57 -8.35
CA GLU A 94 -4.76 1.67 -7.85
C GLU A 94 -5.72 1.28 -8.97
N ALA A 95 -6.23 2.25 -9.73
CA ALA A 95 -7.14 1.98 -10.86
C ALA A 95 -6.50 1.07 -11.92
N ALA A 96 -5.26 1.37 -12.34
CA ALA A 96 -4.56 0.58 -13.35
C ALA A 96 -4.24 -0.84 -12.84
N THR A 97 -3.77 -0.96 -11.61
CA THR A 97 -3.40 -2.24 -11.01
C THR A 97 -4.61 -3.12 -10.79
N THR A 98 -5.68 -2.59 -10.21
CA THR A 98 -6.93 -3.33 -10.00
C THR A 98 -7.47 -3.87 -11.31
N ARG A 99 -7.58 -3.04 -12.35
CA ARG A 99 -8.09 -3.48 -13.66
C ARG A 99 -7.16 -4.49 -14.34
N TYR A 100 -5.84 -4.36 -14.15
CA TYR A 100 -4.88 -5.34 -14.66
C TYR A 100 -5.08 -6.70 -13.98
N ILE A 101 -5.12 -6.73 -12.64
CA ILE A 101 -5.28 -7.95 -11.85
C ILE A 101 -6.62 -8.62 -12.14
N GLU A 102 -7.71 -7.85 -12.20
CA GLU A 102 -9.06 -8.34 -12.55
C GLU A 102 -9.10 -9.00 -13.93
N LYS A 103 -8.36 -8.46 -14.91
CA LYS A 103 -8.29 -9.03 -16.27
C LYS A 103 -7.36 -10.24 -16.38
N LYS A 104 -6.33 -10.32 -15.56
CA LYS A 104 -5.19 -11.22 -15.76
C LYS A 104 -5.07 -12.35 -14.76
N THR A 105 -5.80 -12.27 -13.65
CA THR A 105 -5.76 -13.25 -12.56
C THR A 105 -7.16 -13.72 -12.20
N LYS A 106 -7.24 -14.69 -11.29
CA LYS A 106 -8.48 -15.09 -10.60
C LYS A 106 -8.57 -14.50 -9.19
N ILE A 107 -7.72 -13.54 -8.84
CA ILE A 107 -7.74 -12.92 -7.52
C ILE A 107 -9.09 -12.23 -7.36
N PRO A 108 -9.82 -12.44 -6.26
CA PRO A 108 -11.05 -11.70 -5.97
C PRO A 108 -10.71 -10.22 -5.75
N ILE A 109 -11.31 -9.33 -6.54
CA ILE A 109 -11.02 -7.89 -6.53
C ILE A 109 -12.32 -7.08 -6.55
N ALA A 110 -12.31 -5.93 -5.87
CA ALA A 110 -13.36 -4.92 -6.01
C ALA A 110 -13.15 -4.11 -7.30
N SER A 111 -13.98 -4.34 -8.32
CA SER A 111 -13.85 -3.70 -9.64
C SER A 111 -13.83 -2.17 -9.56
N VAL A 112 -12.90 -1.55 -10.29
CA VAL A 112 -12.82 -0.09 -10.43
C VAL A 112 -13.76 0.38 -11.53
N LEU A 113 -14.83 1.06 -11.14
CA LEU A 113 -15.87 1.58 -12.03
C LEU A 113 -15.42 2.90 -12.66
N PHE A 114 -14.97 3.84 -11.84
CA PHE A 114 -14.51 5.16 -12.29
C PHE A 114 -13.33 5.64 -11.45
N HIS A 115 -12.50 6.50 -12.02
CA HIS A 115 -11.50 7.28 -11.28
C HIS A 115 -11.36 8.65 -11.94
N GLY A 116 -10.88 9.64 -11.20
CA GLY A 116 -10.66 10.97 -11.76
C GLY A 116 -10.42 12.03 -10.69
N GLN A 117 -10.64 13.27 -11.08
CA GLN A 117 -10.54 14.43 -10.21
C GLN A 117 -11.72 15.37 -10.46
N THR A 118 -12.19 16.05 -9.42
CA THR A 118 -13.02 17.26 -9.56
C THR A 118 -12.38 18.44 -8.82
N PRO A 119 -12.70 19.69 -9.19
CA PRO A 119 -12.21 20.87 -8.46
C PRO A 119 -12.60 20.87 -6.97
N GLU A 120 -13.81 20.41 -6.65
CA GLU A 120 -14.41 20.48 -5.31
C GLU A 120 -14.00 19.29 -4.42
N LEU A 121 -13.93 18.09 -5.00
CA LEU A 121 -13.65 16.85 -4.28
C LEU A 121 -12.20 16.39 -4.42
N GLY A 122 -11.41 16.98 -5.33
CA GLY A 122 -10.08 16.48 -5.64
C GLY A 122 -10.15 15.10 -6.30
N HIS A 123 -9.11 14.29 -6.09
CA HIS A 123 -9.02 12.95 -6.67
C HIS A 123 -10.01 11.98 -6.03
N TYR A 124 -10.56 11.07 -6.83
CA TYR A 124 -11.49 10.06 -6.36
C TYR A 124 -11.32 8.75 -7.13
N LEU A 125 -11.70 7.66 -6.46
CA LEU A 125 -11.84 6.33 -7.01
C LEU A 125 -13.24 5.81 -6.65
N ILE A 126 -13.99 5.34 -7.65
CA ILE A 126 -15.29 4.70 -7.48
C ILE A 126 -15.11 3.21 -7.76
N ILE A 127 -15.33 2.39 -6.75
CA ILE A 127 -15.22 0.93 -6.82
C ILE A 127 -16.55 0.26 -6.47
N LYS A 128 -16.75 -0.96 -6.95
CA LYS A 128 -17.88 -1.78 -6.55
C LYS A 128 -17.77 -2.12 -5.06
N TYR A 129 -18.86 -1.96 -4.30
CA TYR A 129 -18.92 -2.49 -2.95
C TYR A 129 -19.01 -4.01 -3.00
N ILE A 130 -18.11 -4.69 -2.29
CA ILE A 130 -18.15 -6.13 -2.11
C ILE A 130 -18.79 -6.40 -0.76
N LYS A 131 -19.88 -7.18 -0.75
CA LYS A 131 -20.48 -7.64 0.51
C LYS A 131 -19.46 -8.55 1.20
N HIS A 132 -19.14 -8.23 2.44
CA HIS A 132 -18.19 -8.95 3.27
C HIS A 132 -18.66 -8.88 4.73
N GLN A 133 -18.20 -9.81 5.55
CA GLN A 133 -18.48 -9.86 6.97
C GLN A 133 -17.51 -8.97 7.75
N HIS A 134 -16.20 -9.14 7.51
CA HIS A 134 -15.13 -8.36 8.13
C HIS A 134 -13.82 -8.45 7.33
N SER A 135 -12.79 -7.72 7.76
CA SER A 135 -11.43 -7.91 7.22
C SER A 135 -10.79 -9.18 7.79
N MET A 136 -9.76 -9.71 7.14
CA MET A 136 -8.94 -10.79 7.69
C MET A 136 -8.24 -10.33 8.97
N SER A 137 -7.80 -9.06 9.07
CA SER A 137 -7.22 -8.56 10.33
C SER A 137 -8.18 -8.63 11.50
N THR A 138 -9.48 -8.41 11.27
CA THR A 138 -10.55 -8.56 12.28
C THR A 138 -10.73 -10.03 12.66
N ALA A 139 -10.70 -10.95 11.69
CA ALA A 139 -10.83 -12.38 11.93
C ALA A 139 -9.68 -12.95 12.79
N LEU A 140 -8.47 -12.39 12.64
CA LEU A 140 -7.28 -12.82 13.37
C LEU A 140 -7.16 -12.18 14.75
N ASN A 141 -8.04 -11.24 15.11
CA ASN A 141 -7.81 -10.34 16.23
C ASN A 141 -8.32 -10.87 17.58
N ALA A 142 -7.47 -10.82 18.61
CA ALA A 142 -7.80 -11.19 19.98
C ALA A 142 -8.56 -10.11 20.77
N THR A 143 -8.59 -8.85 20.28
CA THR A 143 -8.98 -7.72 21.13
C THR A 143 -10.49 -7.52 21.31
N ASN A 144 -11.33 -8.48 20.93
CA ASN A 144 -12.79 -8.42 21.04
C ASN A 144 -13.40 -7.13 20.44
N ASN A 145 -12.83 -6.64 19.34
CA ASN A 145 -13.22 -5.39 18.67
C ASN A 145 -13.05 -4.12 19.53
N ASP A 146 -12.19 -4.15 20.55
CA ASP A 146 -11.74 -2.92 21.21
C ASP A 146 -10.89 -2.11 20.21
N THR A 147 -11.48 -1.02 19.72
CA THR A 147 -10.88 -0.14 18.71
C THR A 147 -9.69 0.65 19.24
N ASP A 148 -9.51 0.74 20.56
CA ASP A 148 -8.43 1.49 21.18
C ASP A 148 -7.16 0.64 21.34
N LYS A 149 -7.28 -0.69 21.23
CA LYS A 149 -6.16 -1.62 21.33
C LYS A 149 -5.54 -1.94 19.97
N THR A 150 -4.22 -2.09 19.96
CA THR A 150 -3.49 -2.63 18.81
C THR A 150 -4.01 -4.02 18.49
N PHE A 151 -4.21 -4.31 17.20
CA PHE A 151 -4.56 -5.65 16.75
C PHE A 151 -3.47 -6.64 17.18
N VAL A 152 -3.85 -7.67 17.92
CA VAL A 152 -2.97 -8.76 18.34
C VAL A 152 -3.56 -10.05 17.83
N LEU A 153 -2.73 -10.94 17.30
CA LEU A 153 -3.15 -12.27 16.88
C LEU A 153 -3.79 -13.01 18.07
N ASP A 154 -5.00 -13.54 17.89
CA ASP A 154 -5.64 -14.37 18.89
C ASP A 154 -4.81 -15.63 19.16
N PRO A 155 -4.25 -15.83 20.38
CA PRO A 155 -3.47 -17.02 20.68
C PRO A 155 -4.31 -18.30 20.71
N ASN A 156 -5.64 -18.19 20.71
CA ASN A 156 -6.56 -19.34 20.71
C ASN A 156 -7.13 -19.66 19.32
N ILE A 157 -6.68 -18.96 18.27
CA ILE A 157 -7.07 -19.25 16.90
C ILE A 157 -6.64 -20.68 16.54
N SER A 158 -7.50 -21.44 15.86
CA SER A 158 -7.14 -22.80 15.47
C SER A 158 -6.11 -22.79 14.33
N ASP A 159 -5.16 -23.71 14.40
CA ASP A 159 -4.15 -23.90 13.35
C ASP A 159 -4.81 -24.21 12.00
N ASP A 160 -5.86 -25.04 11.98
CA ASP A 160 -6.62 -25.36 10.76
C ASP A 160 -7.21 -24.12 10.08
N PHE A 161 -7.71 -23.16 10.87
CA PHE A 161 -8.29 -21.93 10.36
C PHE A 161 -7.22 -20.98 9.82
N LEU A 162 -6.07 -20.89 10.51
CA LEU A 162 -4.92 -20.14 10.01
C LEU A 162 -4.39 -20.74 8.70
N GLU A 163 -4.24 -22.06 8.65
CA GLU A 163 -3.75 -22.77 7.47
C GLU A 163 -4.68 -22.56 6.27
N ASP A 164 -6.00 -22.69 6.46
CA ASP A 164 -7.00 -22.45 5.42
C ASP A 164 -6.91 -21.01 4.88
N LEU A 165 -6.94 -20.01 5.77
CA LEU A 165 -6.87 -18.60 5.37
C LEU A 165 -5.56 -18.29 4.63
N TYR A 166 -4.42 -18.66 5.19
CA TYR A 166 -3.13 -18.37 4.57
C TYR A 166 -2.89 -19.17 3.29
N THR A 167 -3.51 -20.34 3.12
CA THR A 167 -3.52 -21.07 1.85
C THR A 167 -4.25 -20.28 0.76
N LYS A 168 -5.38 -19.65 1.07
CA LYS A 168 -6.12 -18.76 0.15
C LYS A 168 -5.30 -17.51 -0.18
N VAL A 169 -4.63 -16.92 0.81
CA VAL A 169 -3.72 -15.77 0.60
C VAL A 169 -2.53 -16.17 -0.28
N ALA A 170 -1.89 -17.30 -0.01
CA ALA A 170 -0.76 -17.82 -0.79
C ALA A 170 -1.16 -18.07 -2.25
N SER A 171 -2.38 -18.58 -2.49
CA SER A 171 -2.92 -18.76 -3.85
C SER A 171 -3.08 -17.43 -4.58
N SER A 172 -3.52 -16.38 -3.89
CA SER A 172 -3.64 -15.03 -4.45
C SER A 172 -2.27 -14.41 -4.74
N LEU A 173 -1.32 -14.53 -3.81
CA LEU A 173 0.06 -14.07 -4.00
C LEU A 173 0.75 -14.82 -5.15
N LEU A 174 0.50 -16.11 -5.30
CA LEU A 174 1.01 -16.90 -6.40
C LEU A 174 0.47 -16.36 -7.74
N GLY A 175 -0.83 -16.11 -7.83
CA GLY A 175 -1.45 -15.49 -9.01
C GLY A 175 -0.82 -14.13 -9.35
N LEU A 176 -0.55 -13.29 -8.36
CA LEU A 176 0.11 -11.99 -8.54
C LEU A 176 1.57 -12.16 -9.03
N SER A 177 2.32 -13.08 -8.42
CA SER A 177 3.74 -13.30 -8.70
C SER A 177 4.03 -13.76 -10.13
N GLN A 178 3.05 -14.33 -10.83
CA GLN A 178 3.18 -14.80 -12.21
C GLN A 178 3.31 -13.65 -13.22
N HIS A 179 3.01 -12.42 -12.82
CA HIS A 179 3.10 -11.24 -13.67
C HIS A 179 4.47 -10.58 -13.58
N THR A 180 5.26 -10.73 -14.64
CA THR A 180 6.64 -10.24 -14.71
C THR A 180 6.80 -9.07 -15.67
N PHE A 181 7.74 -8.18 -15.34
CA PHE A 181 8.05 -6.97 -16.08
C PHE A 181 9.56 -6.81 -16.20
N SER A 182 10.01 -6.19 -17.29
CA SER A 182 11.44 -6.00 -17.58
C SER A 182 12.10 -4.89 -16.76
N ARG A 183 11.32 -4.02 -16.11
CA ARG A 183 11.80 -2.85 -15.35
C ARG A 183 10.99 -2.66 -14.06
N ILE A 184 11.61 -2.05 -13.06
CA ILE A 184 10.98 -1.69 -11.77
C ILE A 184 10.26 -0.35 -11.92
N ARG A 185 8.93 -0.38 -12.07
CA ARG A 185 8.06 0.81 -12.25
C ARG A 185 6.62 0.47 -11.85
N SER A 186 5.78 1.49 -11.67
CA SER A 186 4.34 1.30 -11.43
C SER A 186 3.56 1.08 -12.73
N LEU A 187 2.45 0.34 -12.62
CA LEU A 187 1.52 0.09 -13.72
C LEU A 187 0.80 1.37 -14.12
N VAL A 188 0.64 1.54 -15.43
CA VAL A 188 -0.15 2.59 -16.07
C VAL A 188 -1.02 1.95 -17.13
N GLN A 189 -2.28 2.39 -17.17
CA GLN A 189 -3.21 2.03 -18.22
C GLN A 189 -3.15 3.07 -19.34
N SER A 190 -2.91 2.62 -20.57
CA SER A 190 -2.92 3.45 -21.77
C SER A 190 -4.35 3.66 -22.28
N ASN A 191 -4.55 4.66 -23.15
CA ASN A 191 -5.88 4.98 -23.72
C ASN A 191 -6.50 3.83 -24.54
N ASP A 192 -5.66 2.96 -25.12
CA ASP A 192 -6.08 1.76 -25.85
C ASP A 192 -6.43 0.57 -24.92
N GLY A 193 -6.38 0.77 -23.60
CA GLY A 193 -6.63 -0.27 -22.59
C GLY A 193 -5.46 -1.26 -22.42
N SER A 194 -4.33 -1.03 -23.07
CA SER A 194 -3.08 -1.75 -22.79
C SER A 194 -2.48 -1.31 -21.46
N TYR A 195 -1.69 -2.19 -20.86
CA TYR A 195 -1.01 -1.92 -19.59
C TYR A 195 0.49 -1.94 -19.81
N SER A 196 1.16 -0.93 -19.27
CA SER A 196 2.61 -0.83 -19.30
C SER A 196 3.14 -0.37 -17.95
N VAL A 197 4.44 -0.60 -17.73
CA VAL A 197 5.18 -0.07 -16.59
C VAL A 197 5.85 1.23 -17.02
N ALA A 198 5.36 2.38 -16.56
CA ALA A 198 5.71 3.69 -17.15
C ALA A 198 6.12 4.79 -16.15
N THR A 199 5.68 4.74 -14.90
CA THR A 199 5.95 5.79 -13.91
C THR A 199 6.82 5.28 -12.77
N ARG A 200 7.54 6.19 -12.08
CA ARG A 200 8.32 5.79 -10.89
C ARG A 200 7.45 4.97 -9.92
N PRO A 201 8.01 3.96 -9.23
CA PRO A 201 7.35 3.35 -8.09
C PRO A 201 6.89 4.43 -7.10
N ILE A 202 5.66 4.29 -6.59
CA ILE A 202 5.20 5.05 -5.44
C ILE A 202 5.10 4.05 -4.30
N THR A 203 6.01 4.20 -3.33
CA THR A 203 6.10 3.30 -2.17
C THR A 203 5.42 3.92 -0.96
N ARG A 204 5.01 3.07 -0.02
CA ARG A 204 4.49 3.55 1.27
C ARG A 204 5.55 4.37 2.02
N ASN A 205 6.82 3.97 1.92
CA ASN A 205 7.94 4.70 2.50
C ASN A 205 8.07 6.13 1.94
N MET A 206 7.94 6.31 0.61
CA MET A 206 7.97 7.66 0.02
C MET A 206 6.84 8.54 0.54
N ASN A 207 5.66 7.98 0.79
CA ASN A 207 4.57 8.74 1.40
C ASN A 207 4.93 9.14 2.83
N ASN A 208 5.42 8.20 3.64
CA ASN A 208 5.82 8.46 5.03
C ASN A 208 6.98 9.46 5.14
N MET A 209 7.93 9.44 4.21
CA MET A 209 9.02 10.41 4.14
C MET A 209 8.50 11.85 4.02
N LEU A 210 7.49 12.07 3.18
CA LEU A 210 6.88 13.39 3.02
C LEU A 210 5.94 13.72 4.19
N GLN A 211 5.09 12.77 4.54
CA GLN A 211 4.02 12.96 5.52
C GLN A 211 4.59 13.06 6.94
N LEU A 212 5.44 12.13 7.35
CA LEU A 212 5.84 11.92 8.75
C LEU A 212 7.28 12.37 9.05
N ALA A 213 8.17 12.36 8.05
CA ALA A 213 9.57 12.79 8.23
C ALA A 213 9.85 14.23 7.76
N GLY A 214 8.85 14.92 7.18
CA GLY A 214 8.99 16.31 6.73
C GLY A 214 9.98 16.50 5.57
N ILE A 215 10.31 15.43 4.82
CA ILE A 215 11.30 15.49 3.75
C ILE A 215 10.73 16.27 2.57
N PRO A 216 11.48 17.19 1.95
CA PRO A 216 10.98 17.94 0.80
C PRO A 216 10.70 17.03 -0.41
N PRO A 217 9.59 17.24 -1.15
CA PRO A 217 9.28 16.45 -2.34
C PRO A 217 10.35 16.46 -3.45
N SER A 218 11.20 17.50 -3.47
CA SER A 218 12.32 17.64 -4.41
C SER A 218 13.45 16.64 -4.17
N ILE A 219 13.52 16.02 -2.98
CA ILE A 219 14.54 15.03 -2.62
C ILE A 219 14.18 13.63 -3.15
N LEU A 220 12.90 13.38 -3.43
CA LEU A 220 12.45 12.09 -3.94
C LEU A 220 12.90 11.86 -5.39
N PRO A 221 13.00 10.58 -5.82
CA PRO A 221 13.36 10.25 -7.20
C PRO A 221 12.47 10.97 -8.23
N PRO A 222 13.00 11.43 -9.38
CA PRO A 222 12.22 12.10 -10.42
C PRO A 222 10.97 11.30 -10.85
N ARG A 223 9.93 12.01 -11.30
CA ARG A 223 8.60 11.40 -11.59
C ARG A 223 8.65 10.29 -12.63
N ASP A 224 9.56 10.42 -13.58
CA ASP A 224 9.84 9.55 -14.71
C ASP A 224 10.94 8.52 -14.43
N LYS A 225 11.54 8.54 -13.22
CA LYS A 225 12.63 7.62 -12.85
C LYS A 225 12.16 6.16 -12.91
N THR A 226 13.04 5.33 -13.43
CA THR A 226 12.86 3.89 -13.64
C THR A 226 14.16 3.18 -13.32
N TYR A 227 14.09 1.88 -13.08
CA TYR A 227 15.27 1.07 -12.80
C TYR A 227 15.28 -0.16 -13.69
N GLU A 228 16.44 -0.39 -14.31
CA GLU A 228 16.69 -1.57 -15.17
C GLU A 228 17.10 -2.77 -14.34
N THR A 229 17.72 -2.49 -13.20
CA THR A 229 18.28 -3.51 -12.33
C THR A 229 17.78 -3.37 -10.91
N ALA A 230 17.75 -4.50 -10.18
CA ALA A 230 17.47 -4.52 -8.76
C ALA A 230 18.48 -3.67 -7.98
N ASN A 231 19.77 -3.75 -8.33
CA ASN A 231 20.84 -2.98 -7.69
C ASN A 231 20.67 -1.46 -7.82
N GLU A 232 20.21 -0.97 -8.98
CA GLU A 232 19.88 0.45 -9.16
C GLU A 232 18.74 0.87 -8.23
N TYR A 233 17.69 0.05 -8.14
CA TYR A 233 16.55 0.33 -7.25
C TYR A 233 16.96 0.30 -5.78
N TYR A 234 17.70 -0.72 -5.35
CA TYR A 234 18.22 -0.82 -3.99
C TYR A 234 19.17 0.33 -3.64
N THR A 235 19.98 0.79 -4.59
CA THR A 235 20.81 1.99 -4.40
C THR A 235 19.95 3.22 -4.14
N GLU A 236 18.81 3.34 -4.83
CA GLU A 236 17.89 4.45 -4.61
C GLU A 236 17.15 4.35 -3.27
N LEU A 237 16.73 3.16 -2.85
CA LEU A 237 16.21 2.94 -1.50
C LEU A 237 17.24 3.37 -0.44
N ALA A 238 18.52 3.01 -0.63
CA ALA A 238 19.60 3.43 0.25
C ALA A 238 19.84 4.95 0.25
N ASN A 239 19.68 5.61 -0.91
CA ASN A 239 19.75 7.07 -1.00
C ASN A 239 18.59 7.72 -0.22
N MET A 240 17.39 7.15 -0.27
CA MET A 240 16.23 7.65 0.49
C MET A 240 16.44 7.53 2.01
N HIS A 241 17.06 6.45 2.50
CA HIS A 241 17.43 6.35 3.92
C HIS A 241 18.45 7.43 4.33
N LEU A 242 19.45 7.70 3.48
CA LEU A 242 20.39 8.81 3.72
C LEU A 242 19.72 10.18 3.67
N ALA A 243 18.73 10.36 2.80
CA ALA A 243 17.94 11.57 2.73
C ALA A 243 17.17 11.78 4.05
N GLN A 244 16.56 10.74 4.61
CA GLN A 244 15.90 10.85 5.91
C GLN A 244 16.88 11.30 7.00
N LEU A 245 18.09 10.71 7.04
CA LEU A 245 19.15 11.14 7.97
C LEU A 245 19.60 12.60 7.79
N ALA A 246 19.51 13.12 6.56
CA ALA A 246 19.92 14.50 6.26
C ALA A 246 18.82 15.54 6.46
N PHE A 247 17.55 15.17 6.28
CA PHE A 247 16.43 16.11 6.17
C PHE A 247 15.39 16.00 7.28
N GLN A 248 15.24 14.84 7.95
CA GLN A 248 14.38 14.75 9.12
C GLN A 248 15.04 15.50 10.27
N GLN A 249 14.35 16.50 10.83
CA GLN A 249 14.96 17.42 11.78
C GLN A 249 14.87 16.91 13.21
N ASN A 250 13.74 16.27 13.55
CA ASN A 250 13.44 15.86 14.92
C ASN A 250 13.36 14.34 15.06
N ASP A 251 13.65 13.89 16.27
CA ASP A 251 13.42 12.51 16.78
C ASP A 251 14.17 11.38 16.06
N LEU A 252 14.84 11.65 14.94
CA LEU A 252 15.61 10.64 14.21
C LEU A 252 16.91 10.24 14.93
N ILE A 253 17.48 11.13 15.75
CA ILE A 253 18.78 10.94 16.39
C ILE A 253 18.63 11.20 17.88
N ILE A 254 19.01 10.23 18.71
CA ILE A 254 18.98 10.37 20.18
C ILE A 254 20.33 10.80 20.77
N SER A 255 21.43 10.64 20.04
CA SER A 255 22.77 11.05 20.46
C SER A 255 23.75 11.18 19.29
N SER A 256 24.91 11.81 19.51
CA SER A 256 25.97 11.88 18.50
C SER A 256 26.50 10.50 18.08
N ASN A 257 26.54 9.54 19.01
CA ASN A 257 26.94 8.17 18.73
C ASN A 257 25.89 7.42 17.89
N ASP A 258 24.61 7.61 18.22
CA ASP A 258 23.48 7.09 17.45
C ASP A 258 23.51 7.63 16.00
N CYS A 259 23.71 8.93 15.83
CA CYS A 259 23.89 9.55 14.51
C CYS A 259 25.03 8.91 13.70
N ARG A 260 26.21 8.75 14.31
CA ARG A 260 27.36 8.11 13.66
C ARG A 260 27.05 6.67 13.26
N ASN A 261 26.42 5.90 14.14
CA ASN A 261 26.04 4.51 13.86
C ASN A 261 25.03 4.44 12.71
N LYS A 262 23.97 5.25 12.73
CA LYS A 262 22.97 5.33 11.65
C LYS A 262 23.62 5.75 10.33
N TYR A 263 24.49 6.75 10.35
CA TYR A 263 25.24 7.19 9.17
C TYR A 263 26.10 6.09 8.59
N VAL A 264 26.92 5.43 9.42
CA VAL A 264 27.81 4.33 9.01
C VAL A 264 26.99 3.17 8.44
N ALA A 265 25.90 2.77 9.11
CA ALA A 265 25.00 1.73 8.65
C ALA A 265 24.41 2.07 7.26
N CYS A 266 23.88 3.29 7.09
CA CYS A 266 23.33 3.75 5.81
C CYS A 266 24.40 3.78 4.70
N LYS A 267 25.63 4.20 5.02
CA LYS A 267 26.75 4.21 4.06
C LYS A 267 27.18 2.81 3.65
N ILE A 268 27.27 1.87 4.60
CA ILE A 268 27.57 0.47 4.32
C ILE A 268 26.47 -0.13 3.45
N PHE A 269 25.20 0.05 3.82
CA PHE A 269 24.06 -0.45 3.05
C PHE A 269 24.08 0.08 1.61
N ARG A 270 24.25 1.40 1.43
CA ARG A 270 24.37 2.01 0.10
C ARG A 270 25.56 1.48 -0.69
N ARG A 271 26.71 1.27 -0.06
CA ARG A 271 27.89 0.72 -0.72
C ARG A 271 27.62 -0.70 -1.20
N LEU A 272 27.04 -1.56 -0.36
CA LEU A 272 26.67 -2.92 -0.73
C LEU A 272 25.64 -2.97 -1.85
N ALA A 273 24.63 -2.09 -1.82
CA ALA A 273 23.64 -1.95 -2.90
C ALA A 273 24.31 -1.58 -4.23
N LYS A 274 25.22 -0.61 -4.23
CA LYS A 274 25.97 -0.19 -5.43
C LYS A 274 26.89 -1.28 -5.96
N GLU A 275 27.51 -2.06 -5.07
CA GLU A 275 28.41 -3.16 -5.43
C GLU A 275 27.65 -4.44 -5.82
N GLY A 276 26.31 -4.46 -5.71
CA GLY A 276 25.50 -5.66 -5.96
C GLY A 276 25.73 -6.78 -4.95
N LYS A 277 26.06 -6.40 -3.70
CA LYS A 277 26.44 -7.31 -2.60
C LYS A 277 25.43 -7.30 -1.45
N LEU A 278 24.17 -6.94 -1.72
CA LEU A 278 23.13 -7.13 -0.73
C LEU A 278 22.94 -8.62 -0.45
N SER A 279 22.65 -8.94 0.81
CA SER A 279 22.57 -10.31 1.27
C SER A 279 21.48 -11.10 0.56
N THR A 280 21.78 -12.34 0.20
CA THR A 280 20.82 -13.35 -0.27
C THR A 280 20.14 -14.08 0.90
N PHE A 281 20.20 -13.53 2.11
CA PHE A 281 19.64 -14.13 3.33
C PHE A 281 18.20 -14.60 3.10
N GLY A 282 17.94 -15.86 3.47
CA GLY A 282 16.61 -16.47 3.33
C GLY A 282 16.26 -16.99 1.93
N PHE A 283 17.14 -16.82 0.93
CA PHE A 283 17.00 -17.44 -0.39
C PHE A 283 17.85 -18.71 -0.51
N LYS A 284 17.64 -19.47 -1.60
CA LYS A 284 18.40 -20.68 -1.91
C LYS A 284 19.92 -20.45 -1.93
N GLU A 285 20.36 -19.26 -2.30
CA GLU A 285 21.78 -18.86 -2.36
C GLU A 285 22.35 -18.42 -1.01
N ASP A 286 21.56 -18.38 0.07
CA ASP A 286 22.06 -18.14 1.43
C ASP A 286 22.89 -19.33 1.90
N ASN A 287 24.20 -19.13 2.03
CA ASN A 287 25.16 -20.16 2.45
C ASN A 287 25.92 -19.81 3.74
N TRP A 288 25.55 -18.72 4.40
CA TRP A 288 26.32 -18.18 5.53
C TRP A 288 25.49 -18.04 6.80
N SER A 289 24.17 -17.90 6.69
CA SER A 289 23.33 -17.70 7.88
C SER A 289 23.21 -18.98 8.71
N ALA A 290 23.00 -18.85 10.02
CA ALA A 290 22.68 -19.99 10.88
C ALA A 290 21.45 -20.77 10.38
N LYS A 291 20.54 -20.09 9.65
CA LYS A 291 19.35 -20.70 9.04
C LYS A 291 19.69 -21.56 7.82
N SER A 292 20.70 -21.22 7.01
CA SER A 292 21.18 -22.04 5.88
C SER A 292 21.74 -23.41 6.31
N LEU A 293 22.21 -23.50 7.56
CA LEU A 293 22.78 -24.71 8.14
C LEU A 293 21.72 -25.69 8.67
N SER A 294 20.45 -25.24 8.80
CA SER A 294 19.33 -26.06 9.24
C SER A 294 18.84 -27.00 8.12
N LYS A 295 18.67 -28.29 8.46
CA LYS A 295 18.17 -29.33 7.54
C LYS A 295 16.75 -29.02 7.02
N THR A 296 15.94 -28.29 7.77
CA THR A 296 14.54 -27.94 7.49
C THR A 296 14.37 -26.84 6.45
N LEU A 297 15.40 -26.01 6.20
CA LEU A 297 15.37 -24.93 5.20
C LEU A 297 16.29 -25.17 4.00
N ARG A 298 17.04 -26.28 3.95
CA ARG A 298 17.66 -26.76 2.69
C ARG A 298 16.64 -27.02 1.57
N THR A 299 15.36 -27.06 1.92
CA THR A 299 14.22 -27.23 1.04
C THR A 299 13.59 -25.91 0.58
N ILE A 300 14.06 -24.72 1.00
CA ILE A 300 13.60 -23.45 0.40
C ILE A 300 14.01 -23.46 -1.08
N PRO A 301 13.05 -23.57 -2.03
CA PRO A 301 13.38 -23.71 -3.43
C PRO A 301 13.61 -22.35 -4.11
N SER A 302 13.19 -21.25 -3.47
CA SER A 302 13.11 -19.94 -4.08
C SER A 302 14.49 -19.28 -4.24
N PRO A 303 14.95 -19.04 -5.48
CA PRO A 303 16.17 -18.29 -5.72
C PRO A 303 15.98 -16.82 -5.35
N ALA A 304 17.08 -16.13 -5.06
CA ALA A 304 17.09 -14.68 -4.92
C ALA A 304 16.55 -14.02 -6.21
N PRO A 305 15.82 -12.90 -6.10
CA PRO A 305 15.30 -12.20 -7.26
C PRO A 305 16.41 -11.86 -8.25
N PRO A 306 16.21 -12.10 -9.56
CA PRO A 306 17.23 -11.80 -10.54
C PRO A 306 17.49 -10.29 -10.58
N ASN A 307 18.75 -9.91 -10.79
CA ASN A 307 19.09 -8.49 -10.88
C ASN A 307 18.43 -7.80 -12.08
N THR A 308 18.00 -8.53 -13.12
CA THR A 308 17.41 -7.97 -14.34
C THR A 308 16.27 -8.82 -14.89
N GLY A 309 15.36 -8.19 -15.62
CA GLY A 309 14.53 -8.84 -16.64
C GLY A 309 13.27 -9.57 -16.18
N SER A 310 13.07 -9.78 -14.87
CA SER A 310 11.86 -10.42 -14.36
C SER A 310 11.47 -9.90 -12.97
N PHE A 311 10.96 -8.68 -12.92
CA PHE A 311 10.39 -8.06 -11.71
C PHE A 311 8.92 -8.38 -11.60
N ARG A 312 8.45 -8.82 -10.43
CA ARG A 312 7.06 -9.24 -10.21
C ARG A 312 6.25 -8.12 -9.58
N LEU A 313 4.93 -8.16 -9.71
CA LEU A 313 4.09 -7.21 -8.99
C LEU A 313 4.21 -7.43 -7.47
N TYR A 314 4.47 -6.34 -6.77
CA TYR A 314 4.54 -6.27 -5.33
C TYR A 314 3.74 -5.06 -4.84
N CYS A 315 2.98 -5.24 -3.77
CA CYS A 315 2.22 -4.18 -3.12
C CYS A 315 2.76 -3.96 -1.71
N ASP A 316 3.37 -2.79 -1.47
CA ASP A 316 4.00 -2.45 -0.19
C ASP A 316 3.03 -2.43 1.00
N ASP A 317 1.73 -2.25 0.74
CA ASP A 317 0.71 -2.17 1.79
C ASP A 317 -0.17 -3.42 1.87
N LEU A 318 0.12 -4.50 1.12
CA LEU A 318 -0.71 -5.70 1.19
C LEU A 318 -0.58 -6.38 2.57
N ARG A 319 -1.67 -6.30 3.34
CA ARG A 319 -1.78 -6.79 4.72
C ARG A 319 -3.17 -7.37 4.99
N ALA A 320 -3.33 -8.09 6.09
CA ALA A 320 -4.62 -8.70 6.46
C ALA A 320 -5.80 -7.71 6.54
N GLY A 321 -5.55 -6.43 6.84
CA GLY A 321 -6.57 -5.38 6.81
C GLY A 321 -7.14 -5.07 5.42
N ASN A 322 -6.41 -5.43 4.36
CA ASN A 322 -6.78 -5.17 2.97
C ASN A 322 -7.45 -6.39 2.31
N ILE A 323 -7.69 -7.46 3.08
CA ILE A 323 -8.32 -8.70 2.62
C ILE A 323 -9.69 -8.78 3.27
N LEU A 324 -10.75 -8.75 2.47
CA LEU A 324 -12.13 -8.83 2.92
C LEU A 324 -12.59 -10.29 2.90
N LEU A 325 -13.22 -10.74 3.99
CA LEU A 325 -13.76 -12.08 4.13
C LEU A 325 -15.28 -12.05 4.06
N ASP A 326 -15.87 -13.02 3.36
CA ASP A 326 -17.33 -13.20 3.34
C ASP A 326 -17.86 -13.98 4.56
N ASP A 327 -19.15 -14.29 4.55
CA ASP A 327 -19.86 -15.00 5.61
C ASP A 327 -19.35 -16.46 5.81
N PHE A 328 -18.52 -16.98 4.89
CA PHE A 328 -17.93 -18.32 4.92
C PHE A 328 -16.41 -18.31 5.19
N ASN A 329 -15.82 -17.15 5.51
CA ASN A 329 -14.38 -16.94 5.64
C ASN A 329 -13.60 -17.19 4.34
N ASP A 330 -14.24 -17.06 3.18
CA ASP A 330 -13.56 -17.01 1.89
C ASP A 330 -13.14 -15.58 1.55
N ILE A 331 -12.07 -15.43 0.77
CA ILE A 331 -11.61 -14.12 0.31
C ILE A 331 -12.64 -13.56 -0.66
N ALA A 332 -13.41 -12.58 -0.20
CA ALA A 332 -14.41 -11.88 -1.00
C ALA A 332 -13.74 -10.89 -1.98
N ALA A 333 -12.73 -10.16 -1.50
CA ALA A 333 -11.92 -9.26 -2.30
C ALA A 333 -10.62 -8.86 -1.59
N ILE A 334 -9.57 -8.62 -2.38
CA ILE A 334 -8.36 -7.92 -1.96
C ILE A 334 -8.41 -6.49 -2.51
N ILE A 335 -8.22 -5.51 -1.62
CA ILE A 335 -8.34 -4.08 -1.93
C ILE A 335 -7.01 -3.33 -1.68
N ASP A 336 -7.01 -2.03 -1.96
CA ASP A 336 -5.92 -1.11 -1.63
C ASP A 336 -4.60 -1.37 -2.38
N TRP A 337 -4.68 -1.33 -3.72
CA TRP A 337 -3.55 -1.61 -4.62
C TRP A 337 -2.70 -0.38 -4.96
N GLU A 338 -2.86 0.71 -4.21
CA GLU A 338 -2.32 2.04 -4.51
C GLU A 338 -0.78 2.16 -4.43
N PHE A 339 -0.12 1.26 -3.68
CA PHE A 339 1.34 1.15 -3.57
C PHE A 339 1.90 -0.08 -4.29
N THR A 340 1.28 -0.45 -5.41
CA THR A 340 1.72 -1.59 -6.24
C THR A 340 2.65 -1.15 -7.35
N TYR A 341 3.73 -1.92 -7.54
CA TYR A 341 4.70 -1.73 -8.62
C TYR A 341 5.42 -3.03 -8.93
N ALA A 342 6.11 -3.09 -10.08
CA ALA A 342 7.01 -4.20 -10.37
C ALA A 342 8.28 -4.05 -9.51
N ALA A 343 8.60 -5.04 -8.70
CA ALA A 343 9.68 -5.02 -7.73
C ALA A 343 10.60 -6.25 -7.86
N PRO A 344 11.84 -6.19 -7.33
CA PRO A 344 12.67 -7.36 -7.16
C PRO A 344 12.17 -8.15 -5.94
N SER A 345 11.22 -9.06 -6.20
CA SER A 345 10.46 -9.84 -5.21
C SER A 345 10.34 -11.32 -5.59
#